data_AF-A0A8J3NY75-F1
#
_entry.id   AF-A0A8J3NY75-F1
#
_cell.length_a   1.000
_cell.length_b   1.000
_cell.length_c   1.000
_cell.angle_alpha   90.00
_cell.angle_beta   90.00
_cell.angle_gamma   90.00
#
_symmetry.space_group_name_H-M   'P 1'
#
loop_
_entity.id
_entity.type
_entity.pdbx_description
1 polymer ?
#
loop_
_entity_poly.entity_id
_entity_poly.type
_entity_poly.pdbx_seq_one_letter_code
_entity_poly.pdbx_strand_id
1 'polypeptide(L)'
;MTQPAAPEGRSAIDRLRRRLGWWSVPVGAVAAAGFMHVLAVVMEWLLGAAQPQPFSWRAFTVPWLIGAVVWTLLGWWERRRPTAIPPRWTPGAPRALRAVGAVAEVVWMATAGAAYGTALDGQMSALWAAAATAAAFVPLAVAWHLAERYEPGPQTAVAGEPPM
;
A
#
# COMPACT_ATOMS: atom_id res chain seq x y z
N MET A 1 -32.42 -5.53 24.38
CA MET A 1 -31.95 -5.21 23.01
C MET A 1 -30.45 -5.41 23.00
N THR A 2 -29.99 -6.58 22.55
CA THR A 2 -28.57 -6.90 22.45
C THR A 2 -28.02 -6.30 21.16
N GLN A 3 -27.07 -5.38 21.32
CA GLN A 3 -26.28 -4.81 20.23
C GLN A 3 -25.60 -5.96 19.47
N PRO A 4 -25.71 -6.06 18.13
CA PRO A 4 -25.00 -7.10 17.40
C PRO A 4 -23.50 -6.84 17.57
N ALA A 5 -22.79 -7.81 18.15
CA ALA A 5 -21.35 -7.78 18.31
C ALA A 5 -20.71 -7.51 16.94
N ALA A 6 -19.99 -6.40 16.83
CA ALA A 6 -19.19 -6.14 15.65
C ALA A 6 -18.18 -7.30 15.53
N PRO A 7 -17.97 -7.88 14.33
CA PRO A 7 -17.02 -8.98 14.18
C PRO A 7 -15.65 -8.52 14.66
N GLU A 8 -15.24 -9.05 15.81
CA GLU A 8 -13.97 -8.74 16.47
C GLU A 8 -12.84 -9.14 15.53
N GLY A 9 -11.92 -8.20 15.28
CA GLY A 9 -10.68 -8.45 14.53
C GLY A 9 -10.56 -7.81 13.14
N ARG A 10 -11.56 -7.06 12.64
CA ARG A 10 -11.44 -6.34 11.35
C ARG A 10 -11.26 -4.85 11.53
N SER A 11 -10.23 -4.29 10.87
CA SER A 11 -9.97 -2.85 10.90
C SER A 11 -11.13 -2.09 10.24
N ALA A 12 -11.37 -0.84 10.68
CA ALA A 12 -12.39 0.02 10.07
C ALA A 12 -12.12 0.24 8.56
N ILE A 13 -10.86 0.21 8.16
CA ILE A 13 -10.39 0.36 6.78
C ILE A 13 -10.81 -0.83 5.92
N ASP A 14 -10.66 -2.07 6.40
CA ASP A 14 -11.07 -3.27 5.66
C ASP A 14 -12.59 -3.34 5.45
N ARG A 15 -13.36 -2.83 6.42
CA ARG A 15 -14.82 -2.70 6.29
C ARG A 15 -15.21 -1.67 5.25
N LEU A 16 -14.54 -0.52 5.22
CA LEU A 16 -14.77 0.53 4.23
C LEU A 16 -14.38 0.04 2.82
N ARG A 17 -13.24 -0.64 2.67
CA ARG A 17 -12.74 -1.15 1.38
C ARG A 17 -13.75 -2.07 0.70
N ARG A 18 -14.30 -3.04 1.44
CA ARG A 18 -15.34 -3.94 0.93
C ARG A 18 -16.63 -3.24 0.54
N ARG A 19 -17.05 -2.22 1.30
CA ARG A 19 -18.25 -1.42 0.96
C ARG A 19 -18.05 -0.64 -0.34
N LEU A 20 -16.83 -0.15 -0.58
CA LEU A 20 -16.49 0.56 -1.81
C LEU A 20 -16.33 -0.39 -3.02
N GLY A 21 -15.99 -1.66 -2.79
CA GLY A 21 -15.74 -2.62 -3.86
C GLY A 21 -14.66 -2.10 -4.81
N TRP A 22 -14.92 -2.09 -6.12
CA TRP A 22 -13.96 -1.58 -7.11
C TRP A 22 -13.65 -0.08 -6.96
N TRP A 23 -14.52 0.71 -6.32
CA TRP A 23 -14.22 2.11 -6.01
C TRP A 23 -13.09 2.28 -5.00
N SER A 24 -12.71 1.21 -4.28
CA SER A 24 -11.55 1.24 -3.40
C SER A 24 -10.24 1.50 -4.14
N VAL A 25 -10.14 1.15 -5.42
CA VAL A 25 -8.94 1.36 -6.25
C VAL A 25 -8.69 2.86 -6.52
N PRO A 26 -9.61 3.60 -7.17
CA PRO A 26 -9.40 5.03 -7.39
C PRO A 26 -9.34 5.82 -6.08
N VAL A 27 -10.17 5.48 -5.08
CA VAL A 27 -10.13 6.14 -3.76
C VAL A 27 -8.78 5.90 -3.07
N GLY A 28 -8.27 4.67 -3.10
CA GLY A 28 -6.97 4.34 -2.55
C GLY A 28 -5.83 5.06 -3.27
N ALA A 29 -5.89 5.17 -4.60
CA ALA A 29 -4.88 5.89 -5.40
C ALA A 29 -4.85 7.38 -5.04
N VAL A 30 -6.02 8.02 -4.93
CA VAL A 30 -6.14 9.42 -4.49
C VAL A 30 -5.65 9.60 -3.05
N ALA A 31 -6.03 8.71 -2.14
CA ALA A 31 -5.60 8.76 -0.75
C ALA A 31 -4.08 8.58 -0.59
N ALA A 32 -3.49 7.64 -1.32
CA ALA A 32 -2.05 7.39 -1.32
C ALA A 32 -1.27 8.59 -1.89
N ALA A 33 -1.72 9.13 -3.02
CA ALA A 33 -1.10 10.31 -3.61
C ALA A 33 -1.24 11.53 -2.70
N GLY A 34 -2.43 11.77 -2.13
CA GLY A 34 -2.69 12.86 -1.20
C GLY A 34 -1.87 12.77 0.08
N PHE A 35 -1.76 11.57 0.67
CA PHE A 35 -0.91 11.36 1.85
C PHE A 35 0.55 11.70 1.57
N MET A 36 1.11 11.18 0.47
CA MET A 36 2.49 11.48 0.10
C MET A 36 2.68 12.95 -0.27
N HIS A 37 1.68 13.58 -0.86
CA HIS A 37 1.70 15.01 -1.17
C HIS A 37 1.76 15.86 0.10
N VAL A 38 0.90 15.55 1.08
CA VAL A 38 0.93 16.23 2.39
C VAL A 38 2.27 16.02 3.08
N LEU A 39 2.81 14.80 3.05
CA LEU A 39 4.13 14.52 3.60
C LEU A 39 5.22 15.38 2.94
N ALA A 40 5.19 15.52 1.62
CA ALA A 40 6.14 16.35 0.90
C ALA A 40 6.00 17.84 1.24
N VAL A 41 4.78 18.37 1.31
CA VAL A 41 4.53 19.76 1.74
C VAL A 41 5.09 20.00 3.15
N VAL A 42 4.92 19.05 4.07
CA VAL A 42 5.51 19.13 5.42
C VAL A 42 7.04 19.14 5.34
N MET A 43 7.65 18.34 4.46
CA MET A 43 9.10 18.33 4.28
C MET A 43 9.63 19.64 3.66
N GLU A 44 8.96 20.20 2.66
CA GLU A 44 9.32 21.51 2.09
C GLU A 44 9.23 22.62 3.15
N TRP A 45 8.21 22.57 4.00
CA TRP A 45 8.06 23.52 5.11
C TRP A 45 9.21 23.41 6.12
N LEU A 46 9.70 22.19 6.39
CA LEU A 46 10.80 21.95 7.33
C LEU A 46 12.18 22.24 6.75
N LEU A 47 12.41 21.93 5.47
CA LEU A 47 13.73 21.96 4.82
C LEU A 47 13.94 23.21 3.93
N GLY A 48 12.87 23.94 3.63
CA GLY A 48 12.85 25.03 2.66
C GLY A 48 12.55 24.55 1.24
N ALA A 49 11.98 25.44 0.43
CA ALA A 49 11.67 25.15 -0.97
C ALA A 49 12.95 25.17 -1.82
N ALA A 50 13.20 24.08 -2.56
CA ALA A 50 14.31 24.02 -3.51
C ALA A 50 14.06 24.91 -4.73
N GLN A 51 15.15 25.37 -5.35
CA GLN A 51 15.09 26.06 -6.63
C GLN A 51 14.74 25.07 -7.76
N PRO A 52 13.97 25.48 -8.77
CA PRO A 52 13.68 24.62 -9.92
C PRO A 52 14.95 24.16 -10.63
N GLN A 53 15.01 22.86 -10.93
CA GLN A 53 16.13 22.22 -11.62
C GLN A 53 15.64 21.36 -12.79
N PRO A 54 16.48 21.11 -13.81
CA PRO A 54 16.12 20.21 -14.90
C PRO A 54 16.01 18.76 -14.37
N PHE A 55 15.02 18.03 -14.87
CA PHE A 55 14.81 16.64 -14.49
C PHE A 55 15.98 15.75 -14.92
N SER A 56 16.50 14.94 -13.98
CA SER A 56 17.53 13.94 -14.25
C SER A 56 17.00 12.53 -14.04
N TRP A 57 17.00 11.73 -15.11
CA TRP A 57 16.69 10.30 -15.01
C TRP A 57 17.58 9.56 -14.02
N ARG A 58 18.84 9.98 -13.86
CA ARG A 58 19.74 9.39 -12.87
C ARG A 58 19.31 9.73 -11.45
N ALA A 59 18.94 10.99 -11.20
CA ALA A 59 18.46 11.45 -9.90
C ALA A 59 17.13 10.78 -9.49
N PHE A 60 16.31 10.36 -10.46
CA PHE A 60 15.11 9.56 -10.18
C PHE A 60 15.44 8.06 -10.00
N THR A 61 16.15 7.46 -10.96
CA THR A 61 16.32 6.01 -11.07
C THR A 61 17.22 5.45 -9.96
N VAL A 62 18.25 6.18 -9.54
CA VAL A 62 19.17 5.71 -8.49
C VAL A 62 18.44 5.59 -7.14
N PRO A 63 17.76 6.63 -6.61
CA PRO A 63 16.94 6.50 -5.41
C PRO A 63 15.82 5.46 -5.56
N TRP A 64 15.21 5.35 -6.74
CA TRP A 64 14.20 4.34 -7.02
C TRP A 64 14.75 2.91 -6.83
N LEU A 65 15.91 2.60 -7.42
CA LEU A 65 16.56 1.30 -7.30
C LEU A 65 16.97 1.02 -5.86
N ILE A 66 17.55 2.01 -5.17
CA ILE A 66 17.92 1.88 -3.75
C ILE A 66 16.67 1.58 -2.92
N GLY A 67 15.59 2.34 -3.10
CA GLY A 67 14.33 2.14 -2.42
C GLY A 67 13.74 0.76 -2.70
N ALA A 68 13.77 0.31 -3.96
CA ALA A 68 13.28 -1.01 -4.35
C ALA A 68 14.06 -2.14 -3.65
N VAL A 69 15.38 -2.03 -3.59
CA VAL A 69 16.24 -3.00 -2.88
C VAL A 69 15.93 -2.99 -1.38
N VAL A 70 15.87 -1.81 -0.75
CA VAL A 70 15.57 -1.67 0.68
C VAL A 70 14.22 -2.29 1.04
N TRP A 71 13.15 -1.97 0.29
CA TRP A 71 11.82 -2.52 0.54
C TRP A 71 11.73 -4.02 0.28
N THR A 72 12.45 -4.53 -0.72
CA THR A 72 12.52 -5.97 -0.99
C THR A 72 13.19 -6.71 0.17
N LEU A 73 14.30 -6.18 0.67
CA LEU A 73 15.03 -6.74 1.81
C LEU A 73 14.22 -6.66 3.11
N LEU A 74 13.55 -5.53 3.35
CA LEU A 74 12.68 -5.35 4.51
C LEU A 74 11.52 -6.36 4.49
N GLY A 75 10.83 -6.48 3.36
CA GLY A 75 9.75 -7.46 3.21
C GLY A 75 10.24 -8.91 3.34
N TRP A 76 11.45 -9.22 2.88
CA TRP A 76 12.07 -10.55 3.09
C TRP A 76 12.39 -10.80 4.57
N TRP A 77 12.92 -9.78 5.25
CA TRP A 77 13.26 -9.84 6.66
C TRP A 77 12.01 -10.01 7.54
N GLU A 78 10.94 -9.26 7.26
CA GLU A 78 9.66 -9.37 7.97
C GLU A 78 9.05 -10.77 7.84
N ARG A 79 9.08 -11.37 6.64
CA ARG A 79 8.59 -12.74 6.40
C ARG A 79 9.34 -13.81 7.21
N ARG A 80 10.56 -13.53 7.66
CA ARG A 80 11.38 -14.45 8.46
C ARG A 80 11.17 -14.29 9.96
N ARG A 81 10.58 -13.18 10.40
CA ARG A 81 10.26 -13.00 11.82
C ARG A 81 8.95 -13.74 12.13
N PRO A 82 8.86 -14.48 13.25
CA PRO A 82 7.59 -14.93 13.79
C PRO A 82 6.86 -13.72 14.38
N THR A 83 6.31 -12.85 13.52
CA THR A 83 5.53 -11.70 13.95
C THR A 83 4.09 -12.14 14.26
N ALA A 84 3.56 -11.65 15.39
CA ALA A 84 2.15 -11.84 15.78
C ALA A 84 1.15 -11.13 14.86
N ILE A 85 1.62 -10.24 13.99
CA ILE A 85 0.80 -9.56 12.99
C ILE A 85 0.64 -10.53 11.81
N PRO A 86 -0.57 -11.04 11.55
CA PRO A 86 -0.79 -11.89 10.40
C PRO A 86 -0.37 -11.12 9.14
N PRO A 87 0.35 -11.75 8.20
CA PRO A 87 0.70 -11.10 6.96
C PRO A 87 -0.57 -10.51 6.34
N ARG A 88 -0.52 -9.27 5.84
CA ARG A 88 -1.64 -8.63 5.07
C ARG A 88 -2.14 -9.50 3.91
N TRP A 89 -1.36 -10.52 3.56
CA TRP A 89 -1.62 -11.58 2.62
C TRP A 89 -2.69 -12.53 3.14
N THR A 90 -3.82 -12.53 2.45
CA THR A 90 -4.88 -13.49 2.67
C THR A 90 -4.36 -14.95 2.59
N PRO A 91 -4.50 -15.78 3.63
CA PRO A 91 -3.94 -17.14 3.65
C PRO A 91 -4.38 -18.04 2.48
N GLY A 92 -5.56 -17.77 1.91
CA GLY A 92 -6.12 -18.50 0.77
C GLY A 92 -5.71 -18.00 -0.63
N ALA A 93 -4.92 -16.93 -0.75
CA ALA A 93 -4.63 -16.32 -2.05
C ALA A 93 -3.62 -17.13 -2.90
N PRO A 94 -3.84 -17.24 -4.24
CA PRO A 94 -2.89 -17.88 -5.16
C PRO A 94 -1.47 -17.30 -5.06
N ARG A 95 -0.44 -18.15 -5.20
CA ARG A 95 0.98 -17.71 -5.13
C ARG A 95 1.30 -16.59 -6.12
N ALA A 96 0.74 -16.64 -7.34
CA ALA A 96 0.93 -15.60 -8.34
C ALA A 96 0.39 -14.24 -7.89
N LEU A 97 -0.83 -14.20 -7.32
CA LEU A 97 -1.40 -12.97 -6.77
C LEU A 97 -0.57 -12.43 -5.60
N ARG A 98 0.01 -13.35 -4.81
CA ARG A 98 0.94 -12.98 -3.75
C ARG A 98 2.24 -12.34 -4.27
N ALA A 99 2.83 -12.92 -5.30
CA ALA A 99 4.01 -12.34 -5.93
C ALA A 99 3.71 -10.96 -6.56
N VAL A 100 2.59 -10.84 -7.29
CA VAL A 100 2.18 -9.60 -7.94
C VAL A 100 1.97 -8.48 -6.94
N GLY A 101 1.26 -8.72 -5.83
CA GLY A 101 1.08 -7.70 -4.81
C GLY A 101 2.41 -7.22 -4.21
N ALA A 102 3.40 -8.12 -4.06
CA ALA A 102 4.64 -7.82 -3.37
C ALA A 102 5.53 -6.97 -4.27
N VAL A 103 5.57 -7.32 -5.56
CA VAL A 103 6.22 -6.52 -6.59
C VAL A 103 5.54 -5.15 -6.69
N ALA A 104 4.20 -5.10 -6.73
CA ALA A 104 3.46 -3.84 -6.81
C ALA A 104 3.69 -2.94 -5.59
N GLU A 105 3.82 -3.50 -4.39
CA GLU A 105 4.14 -2.75 -3.17
C GLU A 105 5.54 -2.14 -3.24
N VAL A 106 6.54 -2.92 -3.66
CA VAL A 106 7.91 -2.42 -3.86
C VAL A 106 7.95 -1.32 -4.92
N VAL A 107 7.30 -1.54 -6.07
CA VAL A 107 7.24 -0.56 -7.16
C VAL A 107 6.56 0.72 -6.69
N TRP A 108 5.44 0.61 -5.97
CA TRP A 108 4.75 1.78 -5.44
C TRP A 108 5.63 2.56 -4.46
N MET A 109 6.22 1.89 -3.47
CA MET A 109 7.07 2.54 -2.47
C MET A 109 8.31 3.21 -3.10
N ALA A 110 8.99 2.50 -4.00
CA ALA A 110 10.14 3.04 -4.72
C ALA A 110 9.75 4.25 -5.59
N THR A 111 8.60 4.17 -6.27
CA THR A 111 8.09 5.27 -7.09
C THR A 111 7.70 6.46 -6.23
N ALA A 112 6.99 6.26 -5.13
CA ALA A 112 6.57 7.32 -4.23
C ALA A 112 7.79 8.04 -3.63
N GLY A 113 8.78 7.28 -3.14
CA GLY A 113 10.02 7.85 -2.60
C GLY A 113 10.83 8.61 -3.63
N ALA A 114 11.06 8.02 -4.82
CA ALA A 114 11.84 8.67 -5.87
C ALA A 114 11.12 9.91 -6.44
N ALA A 115 9.83 9.81 -6.71
CA ALA A 115 9.02 10.90 -7.23
C ALA A 115 9.03 12.10 -6.28
N TYR A 116 8.72 11.89 -5.00
CA TYR A 116 8.71 12.99 -4.05
C TYR A 116 10.12 13.46 -3.67
N GLY A 117 11.12 12.58 -3.65
CA GLY A 117 12.53 13.00 -3.51
C GLY A 117 12.95 13.95 -4.64
N THR A 118 12.68 13.59 -5.89
CA THR A 118 12.97 14.48 -7.04
C THR A 118 12.12 15.75 -7.05
N ALA A 119 10.92 15.72 -6.46
CA ALA A 119 10.09 16.90 -6.33
C ALA A 119 10.65 17.87 -5.29
N LEU A 120 11.08 17.36 -4.13
CA LEU A 120 11.73 18.13 -3.07
C LEU A 120 13.07 18.73 -3.55
N ASP A 121 13.77 18.05 -4.45
CA ASP A 121 14.99 18.59 -5.09
C ASP A 121 14.70 19.63 -6.19
N GLY A 122 13.43 19.95 -6.45
CA GLY A 122 13.02 20.91 -7.48
C GLY A 122 13.10 20.40 -8.93
N GLN A 123 13.36 19.11 -9.13
CA GLN A 123 13.52 18.48 -10.46
C GLN A 123 12.21 17.99 -11.08
N MET A 124 11.15 17.85 -10.27
CA MET A 124 9.82 17.42 -10.72
C MET A 124 8.74 18.22 -9.99
N SER A 125 7.63 18.53 -10.65
CA SER A 125 6.52 19.19 -9.95
C SER A 125 5.82 18.21 -9.00
N ALA A 126 5.27 18.74 -7.90
CA ALA A 126 4.51 17.94 -6.95
C ALA A 126 3.25 17.29 -7.59
N LEU A 127 2.70 17.90 -8.64
CA LEU A 127 1.61 17.31 -9.44
C LEU A 127 2.06 16.04 -10.16
N TRP A 128 3.22 16.06 -10.81
CA TRP A 128 3.78 14.88 -11.47
C TRP A 128 4.18 13.80 -10.45
N ALA A 129 4.64 14.20 -9.27
CA ALA A 129 4.93 13.26 -8.18
C ALA A 129 3.68 12.54 -7.68
N ALA A 130 2.60 13.30 -7.47
CA ALA A 130 1.31 12.77 -7.08
C ALA A 130 0.75 11.83 -8.16
N ALA A 131 0.82 12.22 -9.44
CA ALA A 131 0.35 11.41 -10.55
C ALA A 131 1.14 10.09 -10.69
N ALA A 132 2.47 10.13 -10.61
CA ALA A 132 3.32 8.94 -10.67
C ALA A 132 3.03 7.99 -9.48
N THR A 133 2.86 8.56 -8.29
CA THR A 133 2.52 7.79 -7.08
C THR A 133 1.14 7.13 -7.18
N ALA A 134 0.12 7.87 -7.66
CA ALA A 134 -1.21 7.35 -7.88
C ALA A 134 -1.20 6.21 -8.91
N ALA A 135 -0.52 6.41 -10.04
CA ALA A 135 -0.40 5.42 -11.10
C ALA A 135 0.29 4.14 -10.62
N ALA A 136 1.39 4.26 -9.87
CA ALA A 136 2.10 3.12 -9.31
C ALA A 136 1.32 2.39 -8.20
N PHE A 137 0.37 3.06 -7.55
CA PHE A 137 -0.49 2.45 -6.54
C PHE A 137 -1.60 1.58 -7.14
N VAL A 138 -2.08 1.89 -8.36
CA VAL A 138 -3.22 1.18 -8.97
C VAL A 138 -3.00 -0.35 -9.05
N PRO A 139 -1.86 -0.88 -9.52
CA PRO A 139 -1.62 -2.33 -9.53
C PRO A 139 -1.67 -2.96 -8.14
N LEU A 140 -1.17 -2.25 -7.12
CA LEU A 140 -1.20 -2.70 -5.73
C LEU A 140 -2.65 -2.77 -5.22
N ALA A 141 -3.43 -1.72 -5.46
CA ALA A 141 -4.84 -1.66 -5.08
C ALA A 141 -5.67 -2.75 -5.76
N VAL A 142 -5.42 -3.01 -7.05
CA VAL A 142 -6.06 -4.10 -7.79
C VAL A 142 -5.68 -5.46 -7.20
N ALA A 143 -4.40 -5.68 -6.90
CA ALA A 143 -3.95 -6.92 -6.27
C ALA A 143 -4.63 -7.15 -4.91
N TRP A 144 -4.76 -6.10 -4.10
CA TRP A 144 -5.49 -6.15 -2.83
C TRP A 144 -6.97 -6.43 -3.01
N HIS A 145 -7.64 -5.74 -3.93
CA HIS A 145 -9.06 -5.96 -4.23
C HIS A 145 -9.33 -7.39 -4.70
N LEU A 146 -8.46 -7.95 -5.53
CA LEU A 146 -8.56 -9.36 -5.95
C LEU A 146 -8.29 -10.34 -4.79
N ALA A 147 -7.39 -9.98 -3.88
CA ALA A 147 -7.04 -10.81 -2.72
C ALA A 147 -8.17 -10.90 -1.68
N GLU A 148 -9.10 -9.93 -1.65
CA GLU A 148 -10.27 -9.95 -0.76
C GLU A 148 -11.16 -11.17 -0.98
N ARG A 149 -11.23 -11.68 -2.21
CA ARG A 149 -12.07 -12.84 -2.58
C ARG A 149 -11.64 -14.13 -1.88
N TYR A 150 -10.43 -14.16 -1.36
CA TYR A 150 -9.84 -15.34 -0.73
C TYR A 150 -9.84 -15.24 0.79
N GLU A 151 -10.41 -14.17 1.37
CA GLU A 151 -10.44 -14.01 2.82
C GLU A 151 -11.40 -15.01 3.43
N PRO A 152 -10.98 -15.77 4.47
CA PRO A 152 -11.89 -16.63 5.19
C PRO A 152 -13.09 -15.81 5.68
N GLY A 153 -14.30 -16.21 5.27
CA GLY A 153 -15.52 -15.73 5.90
C GLY A 153 -15.45 -15.98 7.42
N PRO A 154 -16.23 -15.25 8.24
CA PRO A 154 -16.35 -15.62 9.65
C PRO A 154 -16.69 -17.10 9.69
N GLN A 155 -15.87 -17.89 10.39
CA GLN A 155 -16.17 -19.28 10.64
C GLN A 155 -17.57 -19.30 11.25
N THR A 156 -18.58 -19.69 10.48
CA THR A 156 -19.78 -20.26 11.06
C THR A 156 -19.25 -21.40 11.91
N ALA A 157 -19.25 -21.20 13.22
CA ALA A 157 -19.12 -22.27 14.19
C ALA A 157 -20.14 -23.31 13.76
N VAL A 158 -19.68 -24.33 13.03
CA VAL A 158 -20.47 -25.53 12.79
C VAL A 158 -20.69 -26.06 14.19
N ALA A 159 -21.94 -25.96 14.65
CA ALA A 159 -22.37 -26.43 15.93
C ALA A 159 -21.80 -27.85 16.11
N GLY A 160 -20.83 -27.97 17.02
CA GLY A 160 -20.39 -29.26 17.50
C GLY A 160 -21.57 -29.85 18.22
N GLU A 161 -22.34 -30.67 17.52
CA GLU A 161 -23.26 -31.62 18.11
C GLU A 161 -22.43 -32.48 19.08
N PRO A 162 -22.71 -32.46 20.40
CA PRO A 162 -21.95 -33.28 21.33
C PRO A 162 -22.24 -34.76 21.03
N PRO A 163 -21.22 -35.63 21.02
CA PRO A 163 -21.46 -37.07 20.89
C PRO A 163 -22.30 -37.56 22.08
N MET A 164 -23.32 -38.36 21.79
CA MET A 164 -24.13 -39.09 22.78
C MET A 164 -23.28 -40.02 23.65
#